data_AF-A0AAN7KUN6-F1
#
_entry.id   AF-A0AAN7KUN6-F1
#
_cell.length_a   1.000
_cell.length_b   1.000
_cell.length_c   1.000
_cell.angle_alpha   90.00
_cell.angle_beta   90.00
_cell.angle_gamma   90.00
#
_symmetry.space_group_name_H-M   'P 1'
#
loop_
_entity.id
_entity.type
_entity.pdbx_description
1 polymer ?
#
loop_
_entity_poly.entity_id
_entity_poly.type
_entity_poly.pdbx_seq_one_letter_code
_entity_poly.pdbx_strand_id
1 'polypeptide(L)'
;MEITEHGDPTSALQRKPAGFHQNLDLDTPKSKKLKGLPRRSDSPDRAPESREQSTMEQQSEPHDGGEIESEDEEGSDRADVEKKIAALQRIVPGGEELGVDKLFEETAGYILTLQCQVKAMRALTSFFEGLERNKRKLGG
;
A
#
# COMPACT_ATOMS: atom_id res chain seq x y z
N MET A 1 -26.81 -57.74 28.97
CA MET A 1 -26.36 -56.43 29.48
C MET A 1 -25.18 -56.73 30.38
N GLU A 2 -23.93 -56.35 30.16
CA GLU A 2 -23.26 -55.48 29.20
C GLU A 2 -21.91 -56.14 28.88
N ILE A 3 -21.53 -56.16 27.60
CA ILE A 3 -20.14 -56.40 27.18
C ILE A 3 -19.50 -55.03 27.08
N THR A 4 -18.70 -54.65 28.08
CA THR A 4 -17.93 -53.41 28.07
C THR A 4 -16.63 -53.65 27.33
N GLU A 5 -16.59 -53.17 26.08
CA GLU A 5 -15.41 -53.02 25.26
C GLU A 5 -14.51 -51.94 25.86
N HIS A 6 -13.29 -52.30 26.27
CA HIS A 6 -12.25 -51.32 26.57
C HIS A 6 -11.15 -51.47 25.51
N GLY A 7 -11.11 -50.46 24.64
CA GLY A 7 -10.26 -50.42 23.45
C GLY A 7 -8.78 -50.19 23.72
N ASP A 8 -7.99 -50.61 22.72
CA ASP A 8 -6.54 -50.44 22.63
C ASP A 8 -6.10 -48.97 22.55
N PRO A 9 -5.00 -48.57 23.20
CA PRO A 9 -4.38 -47.27 22.99
C PRO A 9 -3.53 -47.31 21.71
N THR A 10 -4.11 -46.88 20.58
CA THR A 10 -3.34 -46.69 19.34
C THR A 10 -3.11 -45.19 19.10
N SER A 11 -1.87 -44.88 18.73
CA SER A 11 -1.40 -43.66 18.01
C SER A 11 -1.21 -42.36 18.81
N ALA A 12 0.03 -42.11 19.22
CA ALA A 12 0.59 -40.76 19.34
C ALA A 12 2.07 -40.76 18.88
N LEU A 13 2.29 -40.93 17.57
CA LEU A 13 3.59 -40.68 16.95
C LEU A 13 3.78 -39.16 16.83
N GLN A 14 4.54 -38.58 17.76
CA GLN A 14 4.99 -37.19 17.69
C GLN A 14 5.91 -37.01 16.47
N ARG A 15 5.38 -36.39 15.40
CA ARG A 15 6.19 -35.87 14.31
C ARG A 15 6.70 -34.48 14.70
N LYS A 16 8.02 -34.37 14.80
CA LYS A 16 8.79 -33.16 15.03
C LYS A 16 8.95 -32.40 13.69
N PRO A 17 8.52 -31.14 13.55
CA PRO A 17 8.89 -30.36 12.37
C PRO A 17 10.26 -29.71 12.56
N ALA A 18 11.14 -29.95 11.58
CA ALA A 18 12.44 -29.31 11.45
C ALA A 18 12.25 -27.83 11.04
N GLY A 19 12.89 -26.92 11.78
CA GLY A 19 12.93 -25.51 11.47
C GLY A 19 13.71 -25.24 10.19
N PHE A 20 13.03 -24.68 9.19
CA PHE A 20 13.62 -24.05 8.02
C PHE A 20 13.86 -22.57 8.36
N HIS A 21 15.12 -22.20 8.63
CA HIS A 21 15.53 -20.80 8.68
C HIS A 21 15.84 -20.35 7.25
N GLN A 22 14.96 -19.53 6.66
CA GLN A 22 15.28 -18.78 5.44
C GLN A 22 15.60 -17.35 5.87
N ASN A 23 16.87 -16.96 5.75
CA ASN A 23 17.28 -15.57 5.85
C ASN A 23 16.84 -14.87 4.56
N LEU A 24 15.94 -13.90 4.69
CA LEU A 24 15.59 -12.97 3.61
C LEU A 24 16.40 -11.71 3.82
N ASP A 25 17.53 -11.60 3.11
CA ASP A 25 18.28 -10.36 2.97
C ASP A 25 17.43 -9.35 2.19
N LEU A 26 16.85 -8.40 2.92
CA LEU A 26 16.04 -7.33 2.37
C LEU A 26 16.97 -6.22 1.85
N ASP A 27 17.29 -6.28 0.56
CA ASP A 27 18.12 -5.30 -0.13
C ASP A 27 17.36 -3.95 -0.25
N THR A 28 17.77 -2.95 0.53
CA THR A 28 17.20 -1.59 0.51
C THR A 28 17.74 -0.78 -0.68
N PRO A 29 16.90 -0.23 -1.58
CA PRO A 29 17.39 0.63 -2.65
C PRO A 29 17.67 2.06 -2.16
N LYS A 30 18.90 2.53 -2.41
CA LYS A 30 19.35 3.90 -2.13
C LYS A 30 18.56 4.93 -2.95
N SER A 31 17.93 5.87 -2.27
CA SER A 31 17.20 7.02 -2.83
C SER A 31 18.13 7.93 -3.65
N LYS A 32 17.77 8.18 -4.91
CA LYS A 32 18.43 9.17 -5.78
C LYS A 32 17.84 10.56 -5.51
N LYS A 33 18.72 11.52 -5.17
CA LYS A 33 18.42 12.92 -4.86
C LYS A 33 17.88 13.64 -6.11
N LEU A 34 16.59 13.99 -6.11
CA LEU A 34 15.97 14.81 -7.13
C LEU A 34 16.54 16.24 -7.05
N LYS A 35 17.16 16.71 -8.14
CA LYS A 35 17.62 18.10 -8.30
C LYS A 35 16.42 18.95 -8.71
N GLY A 36 16.28 20.09 -8.02
CA GLY A 36 15.12 20.98 -8.05
C GLY A 36 14.72 21.49 -9.43
N LEU A 37 13.41 21.65 -9.61
CA LEU A 37 12.79 22.36 -10.72
C LEU A 37 12.70 23.86 -10.37
N PRO A 38 12.95 24.77 -11.32
CA PRO A 38 12.92 26.21 -11.08
C PRO A 38 11.49 26.71 -10.83
N ARG A 39 11.35 27.52 -9.77
CA ARG A 39 10.14 28.27 -9.41
C ARG A 39 9.82 29.28 -10.52
N ARG A 40 8.65 29.15 -11.14
CA ARG A 40 8.07 30.20 -11.99
C ARG A 40 7.75 31.40 -11.10
N SER A 41 8.36 32.53 -11.41
CA SER A 41 8.07 33.84 -10.87
C SER A 41 6.79 34.38 -11.50
N ASP A 42 5.69 34.39 -10.74
CA ASP A 42 4.51 35.19 -11.07
C ASP A 42 4.76 36.63 -10.60
N SER A 43 4.84 37.53 -11.58
CA SER A 43 4.90 38.97 -11.38
C SER A 43 3.50 39.50 -11.02
N PRO A 44 3.31 40.24 -9.91
CA PRO A 44 2.12 41.07 -9.73
C PRO A 44 2.41 42.48 -10.26
N ASP A 45 1.73 42.83 -11.35
CA ASP A 45 1.70 44.18 -11.89
C ASP A 45 0.74 45.02 -11.02
N ARG A 46 1.28 45.74 -10.04
CA ARG A 46 0.51 46.65 -9.16
C ARG A 46 1.09 48.05 -9.26
N ALA A 47 0.34 48.92 -9.95
CA ALA A 47 0.65 50.32 -10.15
C ALA A 47 0.78 51.11 -8.81
N PRO A 48 1.64 52.14 -8.74
CA PRO A 48 1.74 53.02 -7.58
C PRO A 48 0.98 54.33 -7.83
N GLU A 49 0.21 54.82 -6.85
CA GLU A 49 0.02 56.26 -6.69
C GLU A 49 -0.36 56.65 -5.24
N SER A 50 0.62 57.26 -4.60
CA SER A 50 0.63 58.26 -3.50
C SER A 50 -0.68 58.77 -2.90
N ARG A 51 -0.77 58.74 -1.56
CA ARG A 51 -0.94 59.97 -0.74
C ARG A 51 -0.61 59.74 0.75
N GLU A 52 0.33 60.56 1.23
CA GLU A 52 0.76 60.82 2.62
C GLU A 52 -0.43 61.25 3.52
N GLN A 53 -0.47 61.22 4.86
CA GLN A 53 0.49 61.28 5.97
C GLN A 53 -0.37 61.10 7.25
N SER A 54 0.10 60.47 8.33
CA SER A 54 0.02 60.99 9.71
C SER A 54 0.39 59.94 10.77
N THR A 55 1.31 60.37 11.63
CA THR A 55 1.95 59.77 12.80
C THR A 55 1.01 59.37 13.94
N MET A 56 1.30 58.25 14.62
CA MET A 56 1.50 58.23 16.07
C MET A 56 2.20 56.94 16.51
N GLU A 57 3.37 57.09 17.14
CA GLU A 57 4.11 56.02 17.79
C GLU A 57 3.40 55.58 19.09
N GLN A 58 3.43 54.27 19.38
CA GLN A 58 3.57 53.80 20.76
C GLN A 58 4.12 52.37 20.81
N GLN A 59 5.10 52.24 21.70
CA GLN A 59 6.00 51.11 21.92
C GLN A 59 5.30 49.94 22.65
N SER A 60 5.64 48.69 22.30
CA SER A 60 5.91 47.59 23.25
C SER A 60 6.29 46.30 22.52
N GLU A 61 7.51 45.84 22.77
CA GLU A 61 7.95 44.44 22.72
C GLU A 61 8.07 43.99 24.20
N PRO A 62 8.16 42.70 24.60
CA PRO A 62 8.06 41.43 23.86
C PRO A 62 7.15 40.38 24.57
N HIS A 63 7.24 39.12 24.12
CA HIS A 63 6.80 37.88 24.78
C HIS A 63 5.31 37.55 24.73
N ASP A 64 4.93 36.66 23.81
CA ASP A 64 4.50 35.34 24.26
C ASP A 64 4.88 34.30 23.19
N GLY A 65 5.78 33.40 23.56
CA GLY A 65 6.12 32.24 22.77
C GLY A 65 4.95 31.28 22.87
N GLY A 66 3.95 31.49 22.01
CA GLY A 66 2.96 30.46 21.73
C GLY A 66 3.67 29.32 21.03
N GLU A 67 4.03 28.31 21.80
CA GLU A 67 4.42 27.00 21.31
C GLU A 67 3.43 26.59 20.21
N ILE A 68 3.98 26.34 19.02
CA ILE A 68 3.28 25.52 18.03
C ILE A 68 3.33 24.11 18.64
N GLU A 69 2.37 23.81 19.52
CA GLU A 69 2.04 22.43 19.85
C GLU A 69 1.35 21.86 18.61
N SER A 70 2.16 21.28 17.72
CA SER A 70 1.69 20.46 16.62
C SER A 70 1.15 19.14 17.20
N GLU A 71 -0.10 19.16 17.64
CA GLU A 71 -0.88 17.96 18.00
C GLU A 71 -1.56 17.29 16.78
N ASP A 72 -1.34 17.82 15.57
CA ASP A 72 -2.00 17.34 14.34
C ASP A 72 -1.34 16.13 13.65
N GLU A 73 -0.32 15.51 14.24
CA GLU A 73 0.38 14.39 13.59
C GLU A 73 -0.34 13.04 13.78
N GLU A 74 -1.02 12.80 14.91
CA GLU A 74 -1.77 11.54 15.14
C GLU A 74 -3.12 11.47 14.40
N GLY A 75 -3.77 12.62 14.17
CA GLY A 75 -5.05 12.69 13.43
C GLY A 75 -4.89 12.37 11.94
N SER A 76 -3.70 12.65 11.38
CA SER A 76 -3.41 12.44 9.97
C SER A 76 -3.32 10.96 9.61
N ASP A 77 -2.62 10.17 10.42
CA ASP A 77 -2.37 8.75 10.13
C ASP A 77 -3.65 7.93 10.11
N ARG A 78 -4.55 8.16 11.06
CA ARG A 78 -5.84 7.48 11.14
C ARG A 78 -6.72 7.80 9.93
N ALA A 79 -6.78 9.08 9.54
CA ALA A 79 -7.55 9.51 8.36
C ALA A 79 -6.99 8.92 7.06
N ASP A 80 -5.67 8.77 6.96
CA ASP A 80 -5.04 8.16 5.79
C ASP A 80 -5.25 6.65 5.70
N VAL A 81 -5.28 5.94 6.85
CA VAL A 81 -5.66 4.53 6.89
C VAL A 81 -7.11 4.35 6.43
N GLU A 82 -8.05 5.17 6.92
CA GLU A 82 -9.46 5.10 6.50
C GLU A 82 -9.64 5.30 4.99
N LYS A 83 -8.91 6.26 4.38
CA LYS A 83 -8.90 6.45 2.92
C LYS A 83 -8.38 5.22 2.18
N LYS A 84 -7.32 4.57 2.70
CA LYS A 84 -6.77 3.33 2.10
C LYS A 84 -7.75 2.17 2.21
N ILE A 85 -8.45 2.04 3.33
CA ILE A 85 -9.51 1.03 3.51
C ILE A 85 -10.64 1.27 2.50
N ALA A 86 -11.13 2.51 2.38
CA ALA A 86 -12.16 2.85 1.40
C ALA A 86 -11.72 2.55 -0.04
N ALA A 87 -10.46 2.83 -0.37
CA ALA A 87 -9.90 2.49 -1.68
C ALA A 87 -9.86 0.97 -1.91
N LEU A 88 -9.51 0.18 -0.90
CA LEU A 88 -9.52 -1.29 -0.97
C LEU A 88 -10.95 -1.83 -1.16
N GLN A 89 -11.92 -1.35 -0.38
CA GLN A 89 -13.32 -1.78 -0.48
C GLN A 89 -13.88 -1.62 -1.91
N ARG A 90 -13.50 -0.55 -2.61
CA ARG A 90 -13.95 -0.28 -3.99
C ARG A 90 -13.35 -1.23 -5.03
N ILE A 91 -12.14 -1.74 -4.82
CA ILE A 91 -11.45 -2.59 -5.81
C ILE A 91 -11.62 -4.09 -5.54
N VAL A 92 -11.90 -4.46 -4.28
CA VAL A 92 -12.08 -5.85 -3.88
C VAL A 92 -13.53 -6.26 -4.19
N PRO A 93 -13.77 -7.39 -4.88
CA PRO A 93 -15.11 -7.89 -5.13
C PRO A 93 -15.90 -8.05 -3.83
N GLY A 94 -17.06 -7.41 -3.74
CA GLY A 94 -17.90 -7.40 -2.52
C GLY A 94 -17.35 -6.58 -1.36
N GLY A 95 -16.27 -5.80 -1.55
CA GLY A 95 -15.54 -5.11 -0.48
C GLY A 95 -16.35 -4.04 0.28
N GLU A 96 -17.31 -3.37 -0.36
CA GLU A 96 -18.14 -2.33 0.28
C GLU A 96 -19.00 -2.85 1.44
N GLU A 97 -19.30 -4.16 1.45
CA GLU A 97 -20.11 -4.81 2.48
C GLU A 97 -19.26 -5.47 3.58
N LEU A 98 -17.93 -5.44 3.46
CA LEU A 98 -17.00 -6.15 4.34
C LEU A 98 -16.42 -5.24 5.43
N GLY A 99 -16.33 -5.78 6.65
CA GLY A 99 -15.47 -5.24 7.71
C GLY A 99 -13.98 -5.46 7.42
N VAL A 100 -13.12 -4.74 8.14
CA VAL A 100 -11.67 -4.63 7.86
C VAL A 100 -10.94 -5.98 7.80
N ASP A 101 -11.18 -6.87 8.76
CA ASP A 101 -10.45 -8.15 8.82
C ASP A 101 -10.77 -9.04 7.61
N LYS A 102 -12.07 -9.18 7.28
CA LYS A 102 -12.52 -9.95 6.12
C LYS A 102 -12.14 -9.27 4.81
N LEU A 103 -12.10 -7.93 4.77
CA LEU A 103 -11.62 -7.19 3.61
C LEU A 103 -10.18 -7.57 3.28
N PHE A 104 -9.30 -7.72 4.28
CA PHE A 104 -7.91 -8.14 4.03
C PHE A 104 -7.80 -9.59 3.54
N GLU A 105 -8.62 -10.50 4.08
CA GLU A 105 -8.67 -11.88 3.61
C GLU A 105 -9.11 -11.97 2.14
N GLU A 106 -10.22 -11.29 1.79
CA GLU A 106 -10.71 -11.23 0.41
C GLU A 106 -9.73 -10.50 -0.51
N THR A 107 -9.04 -9.45 -0.01
CA THR A 107 -7.97 -8.77 -0.76
C THR A 107 -6.84 -9.73 -1.10
N ALA A 108 -6.38 -10.54 -0.14
CA ALA A 108 -5.32 -11.51 -0.36
C ALA A 108 -5.75 -12.58 -1.40
N GLY A 109 -6.98 -13.09 -1.27
CA GLY A 109 -7.57 -14.03 -2.23
C GLY A 109 -7.70 -13.43 -3.63
N TYR A 110 -8.14 -12.18 -3.73
CA TYR A 110 -8.31 -11.49 -5.01
C TYR A 110 -6.97 -11.23 -5.70
N ILE A 111 -5.94 -10.78 -4.97
CA ILE A 111 -4.58 -10.62 -5.51
C ILE A 111 -4.06 -11.94 -6.06
N LEU A 112 -4.19 -13.05 -5.31
CA LEU A 112 -3.75 -14.36 -5.77
C LEU A 112 -4.49 -14.78 -7.06
N THR A 113 -5.79 -14.55 -7.11
CA THR A 113 -6.63 -14.86 -8.27
C THR A 113 -6.18 -14.07 -9.51
N LEU A 114 -5.97 -12.75 -9.37
CA LEU A 114 -5.45 -11.90 -10.44
C LEU A 114 -4.09 -12.37 -10.94
N GLN A 115 -3.18 -12.75 -10.04
CA GLN A 115 -1.88 -13.30 -10.41
C GLN A 115 -2.00 -14.61 -11.19
N CYS A 116 -2.90 -15.51 -10.76
CA CYS A 116 -3.17 -16.77 -11.45
C CYS A 116 -3.74 -16.53 -12.86
N GLN A 117 -4.68 -15.59 -13.00
CA GLN A 117 -5.26 -15.22 -14.30
C GLN A 117 -4.18 -14.73 -15.27
N VAL A 118 -3.32 -13.80 -14.83
CA VAL A 118 -2.23 -13.28 -15.65
C VAL A 118 -1.24 -14.39 -16.04
N LYS A 119 -0.86 -15.26 -15.10
CA LYS A 119 0.04 -16.40 -15.37
C LYS A 119 -0.56 -17.35 -16.41
N ALA A 120 -1.84 -17.68 -16.28
CA ALA A 120 -2.55 -18.55 -17.23
C ALA A 120 -2.58 -17.93 -18.64
N MET A 121 -2.96 -16.65 -18.74
CA MET A 121 -2.96 -15.94 -20.04
C MET A 121 -1.57 -15.93 -20.68
N ARG A 122 -0.52 -15.66 -19.91
CA ARG A 122 0.87 -15.69 -20.43
C ARG A 122 1.28 -17.08 -20.91
N ALA A 123 0.88 -18.13 -20.22
CA ALA A 123 1.15 -19.51 -20.63
C ALA A 123 0.43 -19.85 -21.95
N LEU A 124 -0.84 -19.45 -22.09
CA LEU A 124 -1.61 -19.63 -23.32
C LEU A 124 -1.00 -18.85 -24.49
N THR A 125 -0.65 -17.56 -24.29
CA THR A 125 0.03 -16.77 -25.32
C THR A 125 1.35 -17.41 -25.75
N SER A 126 2.17 -17.85 -24.79
CA SER A 126 3.44 -18.52 -25.08
C SER A 126 3.24 -19.83 -25.85
N PHE A 127 2.18 -20.58 -25.54
CA PHE A 127 1.80 -21.79 -26.26
C PHE A 127 1.41 -21.50 -27.72
N PHE A 128 0.56 -20.48 -27.96
CA PHE A 128 0.18 -20.08 -29.31
C PHE A 128 1.37 -19.58 -30.13
N GLU A 129 2.25 -18.75 -29.55
CA GLU A 129 3.48 -18.34 -30.21
C GLU A 129 4.38 -19.52 -30.58
N GLY A 130 4.47 -20.54 -29.72
CA GLY A 130 5.18 -21.78 -30.00
C GLY A 130 4.57 -22.55 -31.19
N LEU A 131 3.25 -22.67 -31.22
CA LEU A 131 2.47 -23.29 -32.31
C LEU A 131 2.71 -22.60 -33.66
N GLU A 132 2.68 -21.26 -33.69
CA GLU A 132 2.93 -20.47 -34.90
C GLU A 132 4.35 -20.63 -35.43
N ARG A 133 5.35 -20.73 -34.55
CA ARG A 133 6.74 -21.02 -34.94
C ARG A 133 6.87 -22.43 -35.53
N ASN A 134 6.11 -23.40 -35.04
CA ASN A 134 6.14 -24.77 -35.55
C ASN A 134 5.42 -24.90 -36.90
N LYS A 135 4.29 -24.21 -37.10
CA LYS A 135 3.56 -24.20 -38.38
C LYS A 135 4.40 -23.62 -39.53
N ARG A 136 5.20 -22.58 -39.26
CA ARG A 136 6.10 -21.96 -40.26
C ARG A 136 7.33 -22.80 -40.63
N LYS A 137 7.65 -23.85 -39.85
CA LYS A 137 8.80 -24.73 -40.09
C LYS A 137 8.48 -25.98 -40.92
N LEU A 138 7.21 -26.25 -41.21
CA LEU A 138 6.76 -27.45 -41.93
C LEU A 138 6.27 -27.18 -43.37
N GLY A 139 6.41 -25.95 -43.87
CA GLY A 139 6.14 -25.61 -45.28
C GLY A 139 7.44 -25.44 -46.03
N GLY A 140 7.88 -26.49 -46.72
CA GLY A 140 8.93 -26.47 -47.75
C GLY A 140 8.30 -26.61 -49.13
#